data_AF-A0A328HBR8-F1
#
_entry.id   AF-A0A328HBR8-F1
#
_cell.length_a   1.000
_cell.length_b   1.000
_cell.length_c   1.000
_cell.angle_alpha   90.00
_cell.angle_beta   90.00
_cell.angle_gamma   90.00
#
_symmetry.space_group_name_H-M   'P 1'
#
loop_
_entity.id
_entity.type
_entity.pdbx_description
1 polymer ?
#
loop_
_entity_poly.entity_id
_entity_poly.type
_entity_poly.pdbx_seq_one_letter_code
_entity_poly.pdbx_strand_id
1 'polypeptide(L)'
;MGDVWIRTISHSLVRADKVTEIASSRGSVHEERGYSIKAVAEGKAYILVDNSDFEGTVNSRFGHASRMQAALLLAIDAASTAAAAMVISYEENGERWILTPASDIAGVSVPAAPMAAST
;
A
#
# COMPACT_ATOMS: atom_id res chain seq x y z
N MET A 1 -14.62 13.88 1.65
CA MET A 1 -14.09 12.52 1.53
C MET A 1 -12.62 12.69 1.20
N GLY A 2 -11.72 12.18 2.05
CA GLY A 2 -10.28 12.45 1.96
C GLY A 2 -9.60 11.71 0.80
N ASP A 3 -8.44 12.19 0.37
CA ASP A 3 -7.63 11.52 -0.65
C ASP A 3 -7.08 10.19 -0.10
N VAL A 4 -7.16 9.13 -0.91
CA VAL A 4 -6.61 7.81 -0.56
C VAL A 4 -5.40 7.50 -1.44
N TRP A 5 -4.31 7.16 -0.78
CA TRP A 5 -3.05 6.80 -1.42
C TRP A 5 -2.66 5.37 -1.04
N ILE A 6 -2.01 4.67 -1.95
CA ILE A 6 -1.45 3.34 -1.73
C ILE A 6 0.07 3.48 -1.82
N ARG A 7 0.78 3.07 -0.77
CA ARG A 7 2.24 3.07 -0.72
C ARG A 7 2.79 1.83 -1.41
N THR A 8 3.71 2.04 -2.35
CA THR A 8 4.41 0.96 -3.06
C THR A 8 5.61 0.46 -2.27
N ILE A 9 6.17 -0.68 -2.65
CA ILE A 9 7.44 -1.19 -2.07
C ILE A 9 8.61 -0.23 -2.32
N SER A 10 8.56 0.56 -3.38
CA SER A 10 9.53 1.62 -3.68
C SER A 10 9.26 2.93 -2.93
N HIS A 11 8.38 2.90 -1.91
CA HIS A 11 7.93 4.04 -1.12
C HIS A 11 7.30 5.20 -1.92
N SER A 12 6.88 4.93 -3.17
CA SER A 12 6.08 5.87 -3.96
C SER A 12 4.62 5.80 -3.52
N LEU A 13 3.84 6.82 -3.88
CA LEU A 13 2.40 6.88 -3.60
C LEU A 13 1.61 6.84 -4.90
N VAL A 14 0.57 6.00 -4.94
CA VAL A 14 -0.37 5.88 -6.05
C VAL A 14 -1.75 6.29 -5.54
N ARG A 15 -2.46 7.18 -6.25
CA ARG A 15 -3.83 7.53 -5.86
C ARG A 15 -4.76 6.35 -6.13
N ALA A 16 -5.56 5.97 -5.14
CA ALA A 16 -6.47 4.84 -5.26
C ALA A 16 -7.54 5.07 -6.35
N ASP A 17 -8.00 6.30 -6.55
CA ASP A 17 -8.97 6.66 -7.60
C ASP A 17 -8.41 6.59 -9.03
N LYS A 18 -7.09 6.49 -9.17
CA LYS A 18 -6.41 6.29 -10.46
C LYS A 18 -6.11 4.84 -10.77
N VAL A 19 -6.30 3.94 -9.80
CA VAL A 19 -6.06 2.50 -9.99
C VAL A 19 -7.18 1.91 -10.85
N THR A 20 -6.79 1.31 -11.97
CA THR A 20 -7.71 0.64 -12.91
C THR A 20 -7.69 -0.87 -12.76
N GLU A 21 -6.62 -1.43 -12.20
CA GLU A 21 -6.45 -2.87 -12.03
C GLU A 21 -5.62 -3.15 -10.77
N ILE A 22 -6.01 -4.19 -10.02
CA ILE A 22 -5.18 -4.81 -8.99
C ILE A 22 -5.02 -6.27 -9.39
N ALA A 23 -3.78 -6.72 -9.52
CA ALA A 23 -3.48 -8.06 -9.99
C ALA A 23 -2.41 -8.72 -9.13
N SER A 24 -2.47 -10.05 -9.07
CA SER A 24 -1.37 -10.87 -8.57
C SER A 24 -0.60 -11.39 -9.75
N SER A 25 0.73 -11.42 -9.62
CA SER A 25 1.56 -12.11 -10.58
C SER A 25 2.43 -13.13 -9.85
N ARG A 26 2.84 -14.16 -10.59
CA ARG A 26 3.97 -15.01 -10.18
C ARG A 26 5.16 -14.04 -10.10
N GLY A 27 5.79 -13.89 -8.94
CA GLY A 27 6.80 -12.84 -8.71
C GLY A 27 7.78 -12.80 -9.87
N SER A 28 7.97 -11.64 -10.50
CA SER A 28 8.54 -11.56 -11.86
C SER A 28 10.04 -11.89 -11.95
N VAL A 29 10.65 -12.38 -10.87
CA VAL A 29 12.04 -12.82 -10.81
C VAL A 29 12.16 -14.29 -10.34
N HIS A 30 11.11 -14.85 -9.74
CA HIS A 30 11.08 -16.23 -9.25
C HIS A 30 9.75 -16.88 -9.63
N GLU A 31 9.58 -17.25 -10.91
CA GLU A 31 8.34 -17.83 -11.46
C GLU A 31 7.87 -19.12 -10.74
N GLU A 32 8.73 -19.69 -9.89
CA GLU A 32 8.50 -20.86 -9.06
C GLU A 32 8.32 -20.57 -7.56
N ARG A 33 8.56 -19.34 -7.08
CA ARG A 33 8.58 -18.95 -5.65
C ARG A 33 7.71 -17.71 -5.37
N GLY A 34 7.02 -17.70 -4.24
CA GLY A 34 6.27 -16.53 -3.79
C GLY A 34 5.10 -16.04 -4.64
N TYR A 35 4.73 -14.77 -4.42
CA TYR A 35 3.73 -14.02 -5.19
C TYR A 35 4.04 -12.52 -5.13
N SER A 36 3.53 -11.75 -6.10
CA SER A 36 3.52 -10.28 -6.04
C SER A 36 2.11 -9.74 -6.23
N ILE A 37 1.86 -8.56 -5.65
CA ILE A 37 0.63 -7.79 -5.87
C ILE A 37 1.03 -6.46 -6.50
N LYS A 38 0.35 -6.11 -7.60
CA LYS A 38 0.57 -4.86 -8.33
C LYS A 38 -0.74 -4.10 -8.51
N ALA A 39 -0.65 -2.78 -8.51
CA ALA A 39 -1.71 -1.89 -8.96
C ALA A 39 -1.30 -1.25 -10.29
N VAL A 40 -2.23 -1.14 -11.24
CA VAL A 40 -2.04 -0.38 -12.47
C VAL A 40 -2.79 0.94 -12.32
N ALA A 41 -2.09 2.05 -12.52
CA ALA A 41 -2.65 3.39 -12.53
C ALA A 41 -2.00 4.21 -13.64
N GLU A 42 -2.80 4.95 -14.40
CA GLU A 42 -2.32 5.86 -15.46
C GLU A 42 -1.40 5.17 -16.48
N GLY A 43 -1.68 3.90 -16.81
CA GLY A 43 -0.89 3.10 -17.75
C GLY A 43 0.44 2.56 -17.20
N LYS A 44 0.72 2.74 -15.90
CA LYS A 44 1.92 2.22 -15.23
C LYS A 44 1.56 1.20 -14.16
N ALA A 45 2.34 0.12 -14.07
CA ALA A 45 2.25 -0.87 -13.00
C ALA A 45 3.15 -0.49 -11.82
N TYR A 46 2.61 -0.63 -10.61
CA TYR A 46 3.26 -0.35 -9.35
C TYR A 46 3.22 -1.59 -8.46
N ILE A 47 4.38 -2.03 -7.97
CA ILE A 47 4.47 -3.20 -7.09
C ILE A 47 4.12 -2.75 -5.65
N LEU A 48 3.15 -3.42 -5.05
CA LEU A 48 2.66 -3.14 -3.71
C LEU A 48 3.16 -4.17 -2.69
N VAL A 49 3.26 -5.43 -3.12
CA VAL A 49 3.82 -6.54 -2.34
C VAL A 49 4.72 -7.35 -3.26
N ASP A 50 5.90 -7.69 -2.78
CA ASP A 50 6.76 -8.71 -3.37
C ASP A 50 7.13 -9.70 -2.26
N ASN A 51 6.41 -10.81 -2.21
CA ASN A 51 6.65 -11.87 -1.24
C ASN A 51 7.21 -13.09 -1.96
N SER A 52 8.42 -12.91 -2.51
CA SER A 52 9.16 -13.92 -3.27
C SER A 52 9.55 -15.15 -2.44
N ASP A 53 9.64 -14.99 -1.11
CA ASP A 53 10.01 -16.04 -0.17
C ASP A 53 8.82 -16.81 0.40
N PHE A 54 7.58 -16.47 0.04
CA PHE A 54 6.40 -17.19 0.52
C PHE A 54 6.38 -18.63 -0.02
N GLU A 55 6.63 -19.57 0.89
CA GLU A 55 6.68 -21.00 0.61
C GLU A 55 5.28 -21.61 0.42
N GLY A 56 5.26 -22.83 -0.14
CA GLY A 56 4.05 -23.63 -0.28
C GLY A 56 3.63 -23.87 -1.73
N THR A 57 2.51 -24.55 -1.89
CA THR A 57 2.00 -24.94 -3.22
C THR A 57 1.57 -23.71 -4.03
N VAL A 58 1.58 -23.82 -5.35
CA VAL A 58 1.05 -22.77 -6.25
C VAL A 58 -0.35 -22.32 -5.83
N ASN A 59 -1.27 -23.24 -5.55
CA ASN A 59 -2.63 -22.92 -5.11
C ASN A 59 -2.67 -22.19 -3.76
N SER A 60 -1.84 -22.61 -2.79
CA SER A 60 -1.76 -21.95 -1.48
C SER A 60 -1.30 -20.50 -1.62
N ARG A 61 -0.29 -20.25 -2.47
CA ARG A 61 0.26 -18.91 -2.70
C ARG A 61 -0.71 -18.00 -3.43
N PHE A 62 -1.38 -18.49 -4.47
CA PHE A 62 -2.42 -17.70 -5.14
C PHE A 62 -3.63 -17.45 -4.25
N GLY A 63 -4.09 -18.46 -3.50
CA GLY A 63 -5.15 -18.28 -2.52
C GLY A 63 -4.78 -17.24 -1.46
N HIS A 64 -3.51 -17.19 -1.05
CA HIS A 64 -3.01 -16.14 -0.17
C HIS A 64 -3.00 -14.76 -0.84
N ALA A 65 -2.43 -14.64 -2.03
CA ALA A 65 -2.40 -13.39 -2.80
C ALA A 65 -3.81 -12.82 -3.05
N SER A 66 -4.79 -13.68 -3.37
CA SER A 66 -6.19 -13.26 -3.54
C SER A 66 -6.81 -12.72 -2.25
N ARG A 67 -6.50 -13.30 -1.09
CA ARG A 67 -6.95 -12.75 0.21
C ARG A 67 -6.34 -11.38 0.46
N MET A 68 -5.06 -11.20 0.14
CA MET A 68 -4.38 -9.92 0.28
C MET A 68 -4.94 -8.85 -0.66
N GLN A 69 -5.33 -9.21 -1.89
CA GLN A 69 -6.05 -8.29 -2.78
C GLN A 69 -7.42 -7.90 -2.24
N ALA A 70 -8.20 -8.87 -1.75
CA ALA A 70 -9.49 -8.59 -1.14
C ALA A 70 -9.34 -7.66 0.08
N ALA A 71 -8.33 -7.90 0.92
CA ALA A 71 -8.02 -7.05 2.07
C ALA A 71 -7.60 -5.63 1.64
N LEU A 72 -6.87 -5.48 0.52
CA LEU A 72 -6.53 -4.17 -0.02
C LEU A 72 -7.77 -3.40 -0.47
N LEU A 73 -8.69 -4.08 -1.18
CA LEU A 73 -9.95 -3.47 -1.61
C LEU A 73 -10.79 -3.00 -0.42
N LEU A 74 -10.85 -3.80 0.65
CA LEU A 74 -11.51 -3.41 1.90
C LEU A 74 -10.81 -2.21 2.57
N ALA A 75 -9.48 -2.16 2.56
CA ALA A 75 -8.73 -1.02 3.08
C ALA A 75 -8.98 0.25 2.26
N ILE A 76 -9.09 0.15 0.94
CA ILE A 76 -9.45 1.28 0.05
C ILE A 76 -10.85 1.78 0.38
N ASP A 77 -11.84 0.90 0.51
CA ASP A 77 -13.21 1.27 0.85
C ASP A 77 -13.25 1.99 2.22
N ALA A 78 -12.64 1.39 3.25
CA ALA A 78 -12.55 1.97 4.58
C ALA A 78 -11.85 3.35 4.56
N ALA A 79 -10.70 3.47 3.88
CA ALA A 79 -9.96 4.72 3.76
C ALA A 79 -10.75 5.78 2.98
N SER A 80 -11.51 5.37 1.98
CA SER A 80 -12.34 6.27 1.18
C SER A 80 -13.39 6.92 2.07
N THR A 81 -13.98 6.22 3.04
CA THR A 81 -14.95 6.83 3.97
C THR A 81 -14.35 7.83 4.98
N ALA A 82 -13.02 7.92 5.07
CA ALA A 82 -12.37 8.83 6.00
C ALA A 82 -12.52 10.31 5.61
N ALA A 83 -12.59 11.17 6.62
CA ALA A 83 -12.61 12.62 6.42
C ALA A 83 -11.22 13.18 6.04
N ALA A 84 -10.15 12.61 6.63
CA ALA A 84 -8.76 12.98 6.38
C ALA A 84 -8.17 12.20 5.20
N ALA A 85 -7.09 12.72 4.62
CA ALA A 85 -6.31 11.96 3.63
C ALA A 85 -5.60 10.77 4.30
N MET A 86 -5.66 9.61 3.65
CA MET A 86 -5.19 8.33 4.19
C MET A 86 -4.16 7.70 3.25
N VAL A 87 -3.19 7.01 3.84
CA VAL A 87 -2.21 6.19 3.12
C VAL A 87 -2.35 4.75 3.57
N ILE A 88 -2.57 3.86 2.61
CA ILE A 88 -2.60 2.41 2.79
C ILE A 88 -1.19 1.89 2.53
N SER A 89 -0.58 1.25 3.52
CA SER A 89 0.75 0.63 3.41
C SER A 89 0.69 -0.86 3.75
N TYR A 90 1.54 -1.66 3.12
CA TYR A 90 1.73 -3.06 3.49
C TYR A 90 2.72 -3.16 4.66
N GLU A 91 2.36 -3.92 5.69
CA GLU A 91 3.26 -4.31 6.78
C GLU A 91 3.68 -5.77 6.57
N GLU A 92 4.95 -6.00 6.25
CA GLU A 92 5.48 -7.32 5.92
C GLU A 92 5.38 -8.30 7.11
N ASN A 93 5.77 -7.86 8.31
CA ASN A 93 5.80 -8.72 9.51
C ASN A 93 4.41 -9.23 9.93
N GLY A 94 3.38 -8.40 9.79
CA GLY A 94 2.00 -8.77 10.10
C GLY A 94 1.19 -9.22 8.90
N GLU A 95 1.80 -9.24 7.71
CA GLU A 95 1.19 -9.61 6.43
C GLU A 95 -0.19 -8.96 6.23
N ARG A 96 -0.27 -7.64 6.41
CA ARG A 96 -1.54 -6.89 6.42
C ARG A 96 -1.42 -5.50 5.84
N TRP A 97 -2.57 -4.93 5.48
CA TRP A 97 -2.68 -3.52 5.09
C TRP A 97 -2.95 -2.65 6.30
N ILE A 98 -2.23 -1.53 6.40
CA ILE A 98 -2.38 -0.54 7.47
C ILE A 98 -2.83 0.77 6.85
N LEU A 99 -3.84 1.37 7.48
CA LEU A 99 -4.32 2.71 7.16
C LEU A 99 -3.64 3.70 8.11
N THR A 100 -2.93 4.67 7.55
CA THR A 100 -2.26 5.73 8.31
C THR A 100 -2.73 7.08 7.80
N PRO A 101 -3.11 8.04 8.67
CA PRO A 101 -3.36 9.41 8.24
C PRO A 101 -2.12 9.98 7.53
N ALA A 102 -2.32 10.69 6.41
CA ALA A 102 -1.21 11.25 5.65
C ALA A 102 -0.38 12.26 6.48
N SER A 103 -1.00 12.92 7.47
CA SER A 103 -0.35 13.80 8.44
C SER A 103 0.75 13.10 9.24
N ASP A 104 0.56 11.82 9.54
CA ASP A 104 1.42 11.07 10.45
C ASP A 104 2.66 10.53 9.72
N ILE A 105 2.58 10.41 8.38
CA ILE A 105 3.70 10.01 7.52
C ILE A 105 4.61 11.20 7.20
N ALA A 106 4.06 12.42 7.12
CA ALA A 106 4.81 13.65 6.87
C ALA A 106 5.68 14.11 8.07
N GLY A 107 5.80 13.30 9.12
CA GLY A 107 6.48 13.57 10.39
C GLY A 107 8.02 13.66 10.37
N VAL A 108 8.62 14.24 9.33
CA VAL A 108 9.95 14.90 9.45
C VAL A 108 9.79 16.38 9.14
N SER A 109 9.91 17.15 10.22
CA SER A 109 10.09 18.60 10.34
C SER A 109 8.96 19.52 9.88
N VAL A 110 8.04 19.79 10.82
CA VAL A 110 7.61 21.18 10.99
C VAL A 110 8.71 21.86 11.83
N PRO A 111 9.55 22.75 11.27
CA PRO A 111 10.40 23.57 12.12
C PRO A 111 9.46 24.36 13.02
N ALA A 112 9.70 24.27 14.34
CA ALA A 112 8.97 25.03 15.34
C ALA A 112 8.85 26.48 14.89
N ALA A 113 7.62 26.96 14.73
CA ALA A 113 7.37 28.37 14.49
C ALA A 113 8.03 29.19 15.61
N PRO A 114 8.62 30.36 15.29
CA PRO A 114 9.40 31.11 16.24
C PRO A 114 8.48 31.60 17.36
N MET A 115 8.76 31.18 18.60
CA MET A 115 8.14 31.75 19.77
C MET A 115 8.74 33.15 19.95
N ALA A 116 7.99 34.16 19.53
CA ALA A 116 8.37 35.56 19.70
C ALA A 116 8.30 35.95 21.19
N ALA A 117 9.46 36.44 21.65
CA ALA A 117 9.73 37.49 22.65
C ALA A 117 9.20 37.36 24.08
N SER A 118 10.12 37.46 25.05
CA SER A 118 10.02 38.37 26.20
C SER A 118 11.38 38.54 26.87
N THR A 119 12.04 39.69 26.65
CA THR A 119 12.53 40.64 27.68
C THR A 119 13.13 41.84 26.96
#